data_AF-A0AB74M832-F1
#
_entry.id   AF-A0AB74M832-F1
#
_cell.length_a   1.000
_cell.length_b   1.000
_cell.length_c   1.000
_cell.angle_alpha   90.00
_cell.angle_beta   90.00
_cell.angle_gamma   90.00
#
_symmetry.space_group_name_H-M   'P 1'
#
loop_
_entity.id
_entity.type
_entity.pdbx_description
1 polymer ?
#
loop_
_entity_poly.entity_id
_entity_poly.type
_entity_poly.pdbx_seq_one_letter_code
_entity_poly.pdbx_strand_id
1 'polypeptide(L)'
;GKYEPAGIVHRGEFVFTKEATSRIGVGNLYRLMRGYAEGGYVGAAGSPAQMRRAEGINFNQNNHVVIQNDGINGQAGPQLMKAVYEMARKGAQDELRLQLRDGGLLSGSGR
;
A
#
# COMPACT_ATOMS: atom_id res chain seq x y z
N GLY A 1 -41.96 -18.73 -8.45
CA GLY A 1 -41.38 -18.41 -7.13
C GLY A 1 -39.92 -18.88 -7.03
N LYS A 2 -39.23 -18.65 -5.89
CA LYS A 2 -37.78 -18.96 -5.69
C LYS A 2 -37.36 -20.40 -6.05
N TYR A 3 -38.30 -21.34 -6.02
CA TYR A 3 -38.09 -22.77 -6.29
C TYR A 3 -38.69 -23.25 -7.62
N GLU A 4 -39.31 -22.35 -8.40
CA GLU A 4 -39.77 -22.69 -9.74
C GLU A 4 -38.61 -22.55 -10.72
N PRO A 5 -38.33 -23.57 -11.54
CA PRO A 5 -37.28 -23.49 -12.54
C PRO A 5 -37.64 -22.45 -13.61
N ALA A 6 -36.76 -21.48 -13.82
CA ALA A 6 -36.89 -20.44 -14.83
C ALA A 6 -36.03 -20.67 -16.07
N GLY A 7 -35.17 -21.69 -16.06
CA GLY A 7 -34.28 -22.02 -17.17
C GLY A 7 -33.19 -23.02 -16.81
N ILE A 8 -32.40 -23.39 -17.82
CA ILE A 8 -31.21 -24.26 -17.72
C ILE A 8 -29.99 -23.40 -18.05
N VAL A 9 -28.88 -23.61 -17.34
CA VAL A 9 -27.59 -22.95 -17.61
C VAL A 9 -26.58 -23.91 -18.23
N HIS A 10 -25.64 -23.37 -18.99
CA HIS A 10 -24.59 -24.16 -19.62
C HIS A 10 -23.43 -24.44 -18.67
N ARG A 11 -22.54 -25.35 -19.09
CA ARG A 11 -21.29 -25.62 -18.37
C ARG A 11 -20.41 -24.38 -18.36
N GLY A 12 -20.04 -23.93 -17.16
CA GLY A 12 -19.21 -22.73 -16.94
C GLY A 12 -20.01 -21.45 -16.69
N GLU A 13 -21.34 -21.48 -16.81
CA GLU A 13 -22.22 -20.39 -16.39
C GLU A 13 -22.69 -20.58 -14.93
N PHE A 14 -23.04 -19.48 -14.25
CA PHE A 14 -23.44 -19.48 -12.84
C PHE A 14 -24.73 -18.68 -12.62
N VAL A 15 -25.60 -19.19 -11.74
CA VAL A 15 -26.83 -18.51 -11.28
C VAL A 15 -26.64 -18.06 -9.84
N PHE A 16 -26.97 -16.81 -9.54
CA PHE A 16 -26.94 -16.26 -8.19
C PHE A 16 -28.32 -16.34 -7.52
N THR A 17 -28.32 -16.49 -6.20
CA THR A 17 -29.55 -16.30 -5.42
C THR A 17 -30.01 -14.84 -5.47
N LYS A 18 -31.31 -14.60 -5.22
CA LYS A 18 -31.87 -13.25 -5.16
C LYS A 18 -31.14 -12.38 -4.12
N GLU A 19 -30.81 -12.94 -2.96
CA GLU A 19 -30.09 -12.22 -1.89
C GLU A 19 -28.66 -11.85 -2.33
N ALA A 20 -27.93 -12.78 -2.97
CA ALA A 20 -26.59 -12.50 -3.49
C ALA A 20 -26.62 -11.43 -4.59
N THR A 21 -27.57 -11.55 -5.52
CA THR A 21 -27.81 -10.55 -6.58
C THR A 21 -28.13 -9.18 -5.99
N SER A 22 -28.91 -9.12 -4.92
CA SER A 22 -29.25 -7.87 -4.22
C SER A 22 -28.05 -7.25 -3.52
N ARG A 23 -27.17 -8.05 -2.89
CA ARG A 23 -25.95 -7.55 -2.23
C ARG A 23 -24.92 -7.02 -3.22
N ILE A 24 -24.74 -7.72 -4.34
CA ILE A 24 -23.75 -7.36 -5.37
C ILE A 24 -24.27 -6.21 -6.25
N GLY A 25 -25.56 -6.23 -6.57
CA GLY A 25 -26.23 -5.29 -7.48
C GLY A 25 -26.13 -5.72 -8.95
N VAL A 26 -27.26 -5.71 -9.65
CA VAL A 26 -27.36 -6.12 -11.07
C VAL A 26 -26.48 -5.26 -11.99
N GLY A 27 -26.42 -3.95 -11.73
CA GLY A 27 -25.55 -3.05 -12.51
C GLY A 27 -24.06 -3.36 -12.38
N ASN A 28 -23.63 -3.91 -11.23
CA ASN A 28 -22.25 -4.34 -11.01
C ASN A 28 -21.92 -5.62 -11.78
N LEU A 29 -22.85 -6.58 -11.78
CA LEU A 29 -22.73 -7.83 -12.54
C LEU A 29 -22.58 -7.56 -14.05
N TYR A 30 -23.41 -6.68 -14.61
CA TYR A 30 -23.27 -6.32 -16.04
C TYR A 30 -21.95 -5.65 -16.38
N ARG A 31 -21.39 -4.86 -15.46
CA ARG A 31 -20.10 -4.21 -15.67
C ARG A 31 -18.95 -5.22 -15.69
N LEU A 32 -19.00 -6.23 -14.83
CA LEU A 32 -18.06 -7.35 -14.85
C LEU A 32 -18.10 -8.07 -16.20
N MET A 33 -19.30 -8.33 -16.73
CA MET A 33 -19.48 -9.01 -18.02
C MET A 33 -18.97 -8.19 -19.21
N ARG A 34 -19.03 -6.85 -19.13
CA ARG A 34 -18.51 -5.94 -20.18
C ARG A 34 -17.00 -5.72 -20.09
N GLY A 35 -16.34 -6.21 -19.04
CA GLY A 35 -14.91 -6.03 -18.78
C GLY A 35 -14.53 -4.65 -18.25
N TYR A 36 -13.41 -4.58 -17.53
CA TYR A 36 -12.79 -3.33 -17.08
C TYR A 36 -11.63 -2.98 -18.01
N ALA A 37 -11.93 -2.40 -19.17
CA ALA A 37 -10.89 -2.00 -20.14
C ALA A 37 -9.80 -1.10 -19.52
N GLU A 38 -10.08 -0.39 -18.42
CA GLU A 38 -9.15 0.52 -17.73
C GLU A 38 -8.86 0.15 -16.26
N GLY A 39 -9.23 -1.05 -15.78
CA GLY A 39 -8.93 -1.48 -14.41
C GLY A 39 -9.53 -0.60 -13.31
N GLY A 40 -10.87 -0.60 -13.17
CA GLY A 40 -11.59 0.16 -12.14
C GLY A 40 -11.88 -0.64 -10.86
N TYR A 41 -11.89 0.05 -9.71
CA TYR A 41 -12.17 -0.53 -8.39
C TYR A 41 -13.55 -1.22 -8.31
N VAL A 42 -13.58 -2.45 -7.78
CA VAL A 42 -14.80 -3.24 -7.56
C VAL A 42 -15.02 -3.47 -6.08
N GLY A 43 -15.71 -2.53 -5.42
CA GLY A 43 -15.99 -2.62 -3.99
C GLY A 43 -17.18 -1.77 -3.57
N ALA A 44 -18.13 -2.45 -2.92
CA ALA A 44 -19.22 -1.98 -2.05
C ALA A 44 -19.93 -0.66 -2.39
N ALA A 45 -21.21 -0.77 -2.76
CA ALA A 45 -22.18 0.26 -2.43
C ALA A 45 -22.19 0.44 -0.90
N GLY A 46 -21.48 1.45 -0.39
CA GLY A 46 -21.40 1.67 1.05
C GLY A 46 -20.20 2.46 1.58
N SER A 47 -19.27 2.94 0.75
CA SER A 47 -18.23 3.86 1.22
C SER A 47 -18.48 5.27 0.66
N PRO A 48 -18.63 6.32 1.49
CA PRO A 48 -18.76 7.71 1.02
C PRO A 48 -17.53 8.21 0.23
N ALA A 49 -16.50 7.36 0.09
CA ALA A 49 -15.35 7.56 -0.78
C ALA A 49 -15.66 7.41 -2.29
N GLN A 50 -16.93 7.20 -2.68
CA GLN A 50 -17.32 7.16 -4.09
C GLN A 50 -17.45 8.58 -4.65
N MET A 51 -16.29 9.10 -5.05
CA MET A 51 -16.08 9.78 -6.32
C MET A 51 -17.33 10.44 -6.90
N ARG A 52 -17.57 11.70 -6.53
CA ARG A 52 -18.14 12.63 -7.51
C ARG A 52 -17.13 12.68 -8.65
N ARG A 53 -17.37 12.01 -9.78
CA ARG A 53 -16.84 12.48 -11.05
C ARG A 53 -17.82 13.53 -11.55
N ALA A 54 -17.71 14.73 -10.97
CA ALA A 54 -18.11 15.93 -11.68
C ALA A 54 -16.91 16.31 -12.55
N GLU A 55 -17.14 16.62 -13.82
CA GLU A 55 -16.12 17.12 -14.72
C GLU A 55 -15.38 18.29 -14.07
N GLY A 56 -14.04 18.26 -14.08
CA GLY A 56 -13.20 19.34 -13.55
C GLY A 56 -12.69 19.22 -12.10
N ILE A 57 -12.58 18.02 -11.53
CA ILE A 57 -11.97 17.87 -10.19
C ILE A 57 -10.44 17.74 -10.31
N ASN A 58 -9.74 18.83 -10.01
CA ASN A 58 -8.30 18.79 -9.73
C ASN A 58 -8.08 17.97 -8.46
N PHE A 59 -7.45 16.80 -8.61
CA PHE A 59 -7.08 15.95 -7.48
C PHE A 59 -5.79 16.49 -6.85
N ASN A 60 -5.93 17.47 -5.95
CA ASN A 60 -4.80 17.99 -5.18
C ASN A 60 -4.69 17.20 -3.87
N GLN A 61 -3.93 16.11 -3.89
CA GLN A 61 -3.64 15.32 -2.69
C GLN A 61 -2.58 16.06 -1.86
N ASN A 62 -3.02 16.81 -0.83
CA ASN A 62 -2.12 17.41 0.16
C ASN A 62 -1.71 16.35 1.19
N ASN A 63 -0.61 15.65 0.91
CA ASN A 63 0.02 14.76 1.88
C ASN A 63 0.74 15.59 2.94
N HIS A 64 0.14 15.73 4.13
CA HIS A 64 0.79 16.38 5.27
C HIS A 64 1.77 15.39 5.92
N VAL A 65 3.06 15.49 5.57
CA VAL A 65 4.12 14.79 6.30
C VAL A 65 4.57 15.69 7.44
N VAL A 66 4.17 15.37 8.67
CA VAL A 66 4.73 16.00 9.86
C VAL A 66 6.12 15.42 10.11
N ILE A 67 7.16 16.17 9.79
CA ILE A 67 8.51 15.89 10.30
C ILE A 67 8.60 16.61 11.64
N GLN A 68 8.47 15.88 12.74
CA GLN A 68 8.72 16.43 14.08
C GLN A 68 10.23 16.62 14.20
N ASN A 69 10.71 17.84 13.90
CA ASN A 69 12.06 18.26 14.23
C ASN A 69 11.98 19.08 15.53
N ASP A 70 12.22 18.41 16.65
CA ASP A 70 12.22 18.95 18.01
C ASP A 70 13.49 19.77 18.34
N GLY A 71 14.18 20.29 17.33
CA GLY A 71 15.29 21.23 17.48
C GLY A 71 14.87 22.69 17.52
N ILE A 72 15.58 23.50 18.31
CA ILE A 72 15.37 24.95 18.39
C ILE A 72 15.95 25.58 17.11
N ASN A 73 15.19 26.48 16.47
CA ASN A 73 15.64 27.27 15.30
C ASN A 73 16.14 26.43 14.09
N GLY A 74 15.52 25.29 13.80
CA GLY A 74 15.89 24.46 12.63
C GLY A 74 17.21 23.69 12.78
N GLN A 75 17.80 23.69 13.98
CA GLN A 75 18.90 22.80 14.31
C GLN A 75 18.39 21.36 14.42
N ALA A 76 19.26 20.39 14.15
CA ALA A 76 18.97 18.99 14.40
C ALA A 76 18.60 18.79 15.89
N GLY A 77 17.37 18.36 16.17
CA GLY A 77 16.94 18.08 17.55
C GLY A 77 17.85 17.06 18.27
N PRO A 78 17.82 17.01 19.61
CA PRO A 78 18.68 16.10 20.40
C PRO A 78 18.55 14.63 19.99
N GLN A 79 17.38 14.24 19.47
CA GLN A 79 17.12 12.89 18.95
C GLN A 79 17.89 12.62 17.65
N LEU A 80 17.98 13.58 16.74
CA LEU A 80 18.75 13.45 15.50
C LEU A 80 20.25 13.36 15.80
N MET A 81 20.74 14.14 16.76
CA MET A 81 22.15 14.05 17.19
C MET A 81 22.48 12.68 17.81
N LYS A 82 21.56 12.09 18.59
CA LYS A 82 21.71 10.72 19.08
C LYS A 82 21.71 9.70 17.94
N ALA A 83 20.80 9.81 16.99
CA ALA A 83 20.72 8.90 15.85
C ALA A 83 21.99 8.96 14.97
N VAL A 84 22.53 10.16 14.73
CA VAL A 84 23.80 10.35 14.01
C VAL A 84 24.97 9.74 14.78
N TYR A 85 25.02 9.91 16.10
CA TYR A 85 26.06 9.32 16.94
C TYR A 85 26.00 7.78 16.97
N GLU A 86 24.81 7.20 17.08
CA GLU A 86 24.60 5.76 17.04
C GLU A 86 24.98 5.18 15.66
N MET A 87 24.63 5.88 14.58
CA MET A 87 25.00 5.50 13.22
C MET A 87 26.51 5.55 13.00
N ALA A 88 27.18 6.61 13.44
CA ALA A 88 28.63 6.73 13.36
C ALA A 88 29.34 5.64 14.18
N ARG A 89 28.86 5.37 15.40
CA ARG A 89 29.38 4.28 16.25
C ARG A 89 29.19 2.92 15.60
N LYS A 90 28.03 2.67 15.00
CA LYS A 90 27.73 1.41 14.30
C LYS A 90 28.59 1.25 13.05
N GLY A 91 28.71 2.30 12.23
CA GLY A 91 29.59 2.30 11.05
C GLY A 91 31.04 2.04 11.41
N ALA A 92 31.56 2.66 12.48
CA ALA A 92 32.91 2.38 12.98
C ALA A 92 33.08 0.94 13.46
N GLN A 93 32.08 0.37 14.15
CA GLN A 93 32.11 -1.03 14.57
C GLN A 93 32.03 -2.01 13.40
N ASP A 94 31.24 -1.68 12.38
CA ASP A 94 31.10 -2.50 11.18
C ASP A 94 32.39 -2.46 10.34
N GLU A 95 33.01 -1.29 10.17
CA GLU A 95 34.33 -1.14 9.55
C GLU A 95 35.42 -1.89 10.33
N LEU A 96 35.47 -1.75 11.65
CA LEU A 96 36.42 -2.49 12.49
C LEU A 96 36.17 -4.00 12.42
N ARG A 97 34.91 -4.45 12.42
CA ARG A 97 34.58 -5.87 12.25
C ARG A 97 34.94 -6.40 10.88
N LEU A 98 34.76 -5.61 9.82
CA LEU A 98 35.17 -5.96 8.47
C LEU A 98 36.70 -6.03 8.37
N GLN A 99 37.43 -5.16 9.08
CA GLN A 99 38.89 -5.17 9.13
C GLN A 99 39.48 -6.28 10.01
N LEU A 100 38.76 -6.71 11.05
CA LEU A 100 39.11 -7.85 11.92
C LEU A 100 38.65 -9.20 11.36
N ARG A 101 37.78 -9.19 10.34
CA ARG A 101 37.40 -10.38 9.60
C ARG A 101 38.55 -10.77 8.68
N ASP A 102 38.78 -12.07 8.57
CA ASP A 102 39.90 -12.67 7.84
C ASP A 102 40.01 -12.08 6.42
N GLY A 103 41.06 -11.28 6.17
CA GLY A 103 41.30 -10.56 4.91
C GLY A 103 41.28 -9.01 4.95
N GLY A 104 41.07 -8.36 6.11
CA GLY A 104 41.10 -6.90 6.25
C GLY A 104 42.49 -6.28 6.47
N LEU A 105 42.65 -4.96 6.24
CA LEU A 105 43.92 -4.21 6.31
C LEU A 105 44.67 -4.32 7.66
N LEU A 106 43.97 -4.65 8.75
CA LEU A 106 44.56 -4.85 10.08
C LEU A 106 45.06 -6.28 10.33
N SER A 107 44.62 -7.25 9.52
CA SER A 107 45.05 -8.65 9.59
C SER A 107 46.51 -8.85 9.12
N GLY A 108 47.13 -7.83 8.50
CA GLY A 108 48.41 -7.95 7.80
C GLY A 108 49.62 -7.29 8.46
N SER A 109 49.50 -6.61 9.61
CA SER A 109 50.63 -5.92 10.24
C SER A 109 51.11 -6.64 11.50
N GLY A 110 51.55 -7.89 11.33
CA GLY A 110 52.29 -8.66 12.32
C GLY A 110 53.60 -9.16 11.71
N ARG A 111 54.61 -8.29 11.71
CA ARG A 111 56.02 -8.69 11.68
C ARG A 111 56.71 -8.07 12.88
#